data_AF-A0A5B8BKY6-F1
#
_entry.id   AF-A0A5B8BKY6-F1
#
_cell.length_a   1.000
_cell.length_b   1.000
_cell.length_c   1.000
_cell.angle_alpha   90.00
_cell.angle_beta   90.00
_cell.angle_gamma   90.00
#
_symmetry.space_group_name_H-M   'P 1'
#
loop_
_entity.id
_entity.type
_entity.pdbx_description
1 polymer ?
#
loop_
_entity_poly.entity_id
_entity_poly.type
_entity_poly.pdbx_seq_one_letter_code
_entity_poly.pdbx_strand_id
1 'polypeptide(L)'
;MWWRRATEALVGWVKPNLRRATRWVAPALLLAACGFAPLYGPGGPGDTLHGQIEIAEPTTENEFEFVARVETRLGRAAAAPMRLDYTITTRSDGLAITADQETQRYNLIGEVRYQVTDTTTGNVLSTGQTNSFTSFSATGTTVATTTAERDARKRLMVILADQAVTHLLASAETFLP
;
A
#
# COMPACT_ATOMS: atom_id res chain seq x y z
N MET A 1 -60.34 -46.17 -19.69
CA MET A 1 -59.55 -47.41 -19.52
C MET A 1 -58.25 -47.42 -20.36
N TRP A 2 -57.46 -46.32 -20.39
CA TRP A 2 -56.14 -46.31 -21.07
C TRP A 2 -55.10 -45.46 -20.32
N TRP A 3 -55.29 -45.27 -19.01
CA TRP A 3 -54.48 -44.46 -18.09
C TRP A 3 -53.17 -45.15 -17.63
N ARG A 4 -52.40 -45.79 -18.52
CA ARG A 4 -51.26 -46.64 -18.11
C ARG A 4 -50.03 -46.68 -19.05
N ARG A 5 -49.68 -45.58 -19.74
CA ARG A 5 -48.47 -45.53 -20.61
C ARG A 5 -47.63 -44.24 -20.53
N ALA A 6 -47.71 -43.47 -19.44
CA ALA A 6 -46.99 -42.19 -19.34
C ALA A 6 -45.92 -42.13 -18.22
N THR A 7 -45.50 -43.26 -17.65
CA THR A 7 -44.63 -43.28 -16.44
C THR A 7 -43.24 -43.92 -16.62
N GLU A 8 -42.74 -44.12 -17.84
CA GLU A 8 -41.45 -44.82 -18.03
C GLU A 8 -40.28 -43.94 -18.52
N ALA A 9 -40.46 -42.62 -18.68
CA ALA A 9 -39.42 -41.78 -19.31
C ALA A 9 -38.48 -41.02 -18.35
N LEU A 10 -38.58 -41.15 -17.03
CA LEU A 10 -37.81 -40.29 -16.10
C LEU A 10 -36.94 -41.01 -15.05
N VAL A 11 -36.69 -42.30 -15.21
CA VAL A 11 -35.81 -43.04 -14.28
C VAL A 11 -34.72 -43.75 -15.07
N GLY A 12 -33.80 -42.97 -15.64
CA GLY A 12 -32.78 -43.48 -16.54
C GLY A 12 -31.47 -42.72 -16.48
N TRP A 13 -30.66 -43.05 -15.47
CA TRP A 13 -29.20 -43.10 -15.60
C TRP A 13 -28.41 -41.77 -15.75
N VAL A 14 -28.34 -41.02 -14.65
CA VAL A 14 -27.04 -40.48 -14.23
C VAL A 14 -26.75 -41.03 -12.84
N LYS A 15 -25.91 -42.06 -12.76
CA LYS A 15 -25.28 -42.46 -11.51
C LYS A 15 -24.06 -41.56 -11.32
N PRO A 16 -24.09 -40.53 -10.45
CA PRO A 16 -22.89 -39.77 -10.17
C PRO A 16 -21.92 -40.72 -9.45
N ASN A 17 -20.84 -41.08 -10.13
CA ASN A 17 -19.75 -41.83 -9.53
C ASN A 17 -19.09 -40.95 -8.45
N LEU A 18 -19.64 -40.93 -7.24
CA LEU A 18 -19.20 -40.12 -6.09
C LEU A 18 -17.69 -40.25 -5.83
N ARG A 19 -17.10 -41.39 -6.20
CA ARG A 19 -15.68 -41.73 -6.03
C ARG A 19 -14.73 -40.93 -6.94
N ARG A 20 -15.22 -40.31 -8.03
CA ARG A 20 -14.40 -39.45 -8.92
C ARG A 20 -14.51 -37.96 -8.58
N ALA A 21 -15.63 -37.53 -8.00
CA ALA A 21 -15.82 -36.16 -7.53
C ALA A 21 -14.92 -35.83 -6.31
N THR A 22 -14.63 -36.82 -5.46
CA THR A 22 -13.76 -36.64 -4.29
C THR A 22 -12.31 -36.28 -4.64
N ARG A 23 -11.84 -36.56 -5.87
CA ARG A 23 -10.46 -36.25 -6.29
C ARG A 23 -10.23 -34.78 -6.64
N TRP A 24 -11.28 -33.97 -6.76
CA TRP A 24 -11.19 -32.55 -7.10
C TRP A 24 -11.43 -31.60 -5.91
N VAL A 25 -11.83 -32.13 -4.75
CA VAL A 25 -12.10 -31.32 -3.53
C VAL A 25 -10.80 -30.98 -2.78
N ALA A 26 -9.82 -31.89 -2.79
CA ALA A 26 -8.53 -31.70 -2.11
C ALA A 26 -7.73 -30.46 -2.56
N PRO A 27 -7.58 -30.15 -3.87
CA PRO A 27 -6.85 -28.94 -4.29
C PRO A 27 -7.58 -27.63 -3.97
N ALA A 28 -8.91 -27.63 -3.83
CA ALA A 28 -9.67 -26.43 -3.52
C ALA A 28 -9.47 -25.95 -2.05
N LEU A 29 -9.26 -26.88 -1.12
CA LEU A 29 -8.96 -26.56 0.28
C LEU A 29 -7.54 -25.98 0.48
N LEU A 30 -6.57 -26.39 -0.36
CA LEU A 30 -5.21 -25.84 -0.30
C LEU A 30 -5.15 -24.37 -0.76
N LEU A 31 -6.08 -23.92 -1.60
CA LEU A 31 -6.15 -22.52 -2.06
C LEU A 31 -6.75 -21.58 -0.99
N ALA A 32 -7.67 -22.06 -0.16
CA ALA A 32 -8.24 -21.30 0.94
C ALA A 32 -7.27 -21.13 2.13
N ALA A 33 -6.22 -21.95 2.20
CA ALA A 33 -5.22 -21.89 3.26
C ALA A 33 -4.27 -20.68 3.18
N CYS A 34 -4.25 -19.95 2.06
CA CYS A 34 -3.42 -18.74 1.95
C CYS A 34 -3.99 -17.53 2.71
N GLY A 35 -5.26 -17.54 3.13
CA GLY A 35 -5.81 -16.55 4.08
C GLY A 35 -5.76 -15.07 3.64
N PHE A 36 -5.55 -14.76 2.35
CA PHE A 36 -5.50 -13.38 1.87
C PHE A 36 -6.88 -12.72 1.97
N ALA A 37 -7.02 -11.81 2.92
CA ALA A 37 -8.17 -10.91 3.01
C ALA A 37 -7.87 -9.58 2.27
N PRO A 38 -8.86 -9.00 1.58
CA PRO A 38 -8.69 -7.70 0.92
C PRO A 38 -8.48 -6.60 1.97
N LEU A 39 -7.36 -5.88 1.88
CA LEU A 39 -7.00 -4.81 2.82
C LEU A 39 -8.05 -3.68 2.88
N TYR A 40 -8.62 -3.34 1.73
CA TYR A 40 -9.66 -2.31 1.55
C TYR A 40 -11.05 -2.91 1.31
N GLY A 41 -11.25 -4.20 1.61
CA GLY A 41 -12.58 -4.81 1.56
C GLY A 41 -13.42 -4.42 2.78
N PRO A 42 -14.74 -4.66 2.75
CA PRO A 42 -15.63 -4.35 3.87
C PRO A 42 -15.16 -5.03 5.15
N GLY A 43 -14.94 -4.25 6.21
CA GLY A 43 -14.42 -4.74 7.50
C GLY A 43 -12.91 -5.05 7.53
N GLY A 44 -12.17 -4.72 6.47
CA GLY A 44 -10.71 -4.77 6.45
C GLY A 44 -10.07 -3.57 7.16
N PRO A 45 -8.78 -3.65 7.55
CA PRO A 45 -8.10 -2.57 8.27
C PRO A 45 -8.00 -1.26 7.47
N GLY A 46 -8.02 -1.32 6.14
CA GLY A 46 -8.06 -0.12 5.29
C GLY A 46 -9.41 0.58 5.27
N ASP A 47 -10.52 -0.15 5.48
CA ASP A 47 -11.86 0.40 5.60
C ASP A 47 -12.07 1.04 6.98
N THR A 48 -11.54 0.41 8.04
CA THR A 48 -11.62 0.96 9.40
C THR A 48 -10.75 2.20 9.57
N LEU A 49 -9.52 2.23 9.05
CA LEU A 49 -8.63 3.39 9.21
C LEU A 49 -8.95 4.56 8.29
N HIS A 50 -9.80 4.38 7.28
CA HIS A 50 -10.10 5.43 6.32
C HIS A 50 -10.74 6.64 7.02
N GLY A 51 -10.13 7.82 6.88
CA GLY A 51 -10.59 9.06 7.49
C GLY A 51 -10.42 9.14 9.02
N GLN A 52 -9.69 8.21 9.64
CA GLN A 52 -9.48 8.20 11.11
C GLN A 52 -8.14 8.77 11.57
N ILE A 53 -7.26 9.12 10.63
CA ILE A 53 -5.92 9.66 10.93
C ILE A 53 -5.80 11.05 10.33
N GLU A 54 -5.58 12.04 11.20
CA GLU A 54 -5.19 13.39 10.82
C GLU A 54 -3.67 13.41 10.58
N ILE A 55 -3.22 13.99 9.46
CA ILE A 55 -1.80 14.01 9.11
C ILE A 55 -1.23 15.39 9.43
N ALA A 56 -0.02 15.44 10.01
CA ALA A 56 0.65 16.69 10.31
C ALA A 56 0.80 17.58 9.06
N GLU A 57 0.52 18.87 9.22
CA GLU A 57 0.51 19.84 8.13
C GLU A 57 1.89 19.94 7.44
N PRO A 58 1.96 19.84 6.11
CA PRO A 58 3.22 19.94 5.38
C PRO A 58 3.71 21.37 5.28
N THR A 59 5.00 21.58 5.47
CA THR A 59 5.68 22.89 5.41
C THR A 59 6.63 23.02 4.22
N THR A 60 7.00 21.90 3.59
CA THR A 60 7.88 21.86 2.41
C THR A 60 7.22 21.17 1.22
N GLU A 61 7.76 21.36 0.01
CA GLU A 61 7.26 20.70 -1.20
C GLU A 61 7.30 19.16 -1.10
N ASN A 62 8.36 18.60 -0.50
CA ASN A 62 8.48 17.16 -0.29
C ASN A 62 7.40 16.65 0.67
N GLU A 63 7.18 17.37 1.76
CA GLU A 63 6.14 17.04 2.74
C GLU A 63 4.76 17.13 2.10
N PHE A 64 4.51 18.13 1.24
CA PHE A 64 3.25 18.26 0.52
C PHE A 64 2.99 17.06 -0.38
N GLU A 65 3.97 16.63 -1.18
CA GLU A 65 3.83 15.44 -2.06
C GLU A 65 3.63 14.15 -1.23
N PHE A 66 4.31 14.03 -0.09
CA PHE A 66 4.12 12.90 0.84
C PHE A 66 2.70 12.90 1.43
N VAL A 67 2.28 14.01 2.05
CA VAL A 67 0.96 14.15 2.68
C VAL A 67 -0.16 13.94 1.66
N ALA A 68 -0.08 14.58 0.49
CA ALA A 68 -1.08 14.39 -0.56
C ALA A 68 -1.22 12.92 -0.98
N ARG A 69 -0.09 12.19 -1.05
CA ARG A 69 -0.12 10.75 -1.35
C ARG A 69 -0.74 9.94 -0.21
N VAL A 70 -0.40 10.24 1.05
CA VAL A 70 -0.98 9.58 2.22
C VAL A 70 -2.49 9.82 2.30
N GLU A 71 -2.95 11.07 2.14
CA GLU A 71 -4.38 11.42 2.12
C GLU A 71 -5.13 10.72 0.99
N THR A 72 -4.51 10.54 -0.18
CA THR A 72 -5.12 9.79 -1.29
C THR A 72 -5.37 8.32 -0.93
N ARG A 73 -4.58 7.76 0.00
CA ARG A 73 -4.69 6.35 0.42
C ARG A 73 -5.57 6.17 1.66
N LEU A 74 -5.39 7.01 2.67
CA LEU A 74 -6.08 6.92 3.96
C LEU A 74 -7.34 7.78 4.02
N GLY A 75 -7.58 8.64 3.03
CA GLY A 75 -8.63 9.64 3.09
C GLY A 75 -8.19 10.88 3.88
N ARG A 76 -8.80 12.02 3.58
CA ARG A 76 -8.57 13.27 4.30
C ARG A 76 -9.50 13.36 5.51
N ALA A 77 -8.93 13.49 6.70
CA ALA A 77 -9.65 13.70 7.96
C ALA A 77 -9.41 15.12 8.48
N ALA A 78 -10.43 15.79 9.01
CA ALA A 78 -10.32 17.16 9.55
C ALA A 78 -10.39 17.22 11.09
N ALA A 79 -10.77 16.12 11.75
CA ALA A 79 -10.82 15.97 13.20
C ALA A 79 -10.86 14.47 13.53
N ALA A 80 -9.69 13.84 13.61
CA ALA A 80 -9.58 12.40 13.73
C ALA A 80 -9.10 11.98 15.14
N PRO A 81 -9.49 10.79 15.63
CA PRO A 81 -9.05 10.28 16.94
C PRO A 81 -7.54 9.98 16.98
N MET A 82 -6.89 9.88 15.82
CA MET A 82 -5.48 9.61 15.68
C MET A 82 -4.78 10.69 14.87
N ARG A 83 -3.52 10.98 15.20
CA ARG A 83 -2.66 11.90 14.49
C ARG A 83 -1.38 11.22 14.02
N LEU A 84 -1.01 11.40 12.76
CA LEU A 84 0.23 10.95 12.16
C LEU A 84 1.21 12.11 12.06
N ASP A 85 2.25 12.07 12.89
CA ASP A 85 3.40 12.97 12.78
C ASP A 85 4.52 12.25 12.02
N TYR A 86 5.28 13.00 11.24
CA TYR A 86 6.36 12.46 10.42
C TYR A 86 7.58 13.39 10.38
N THR A 87 8.71 12.82 9.98
CA THR A 87 9.95 13.55 9.70
C THR A 87 10.56 12.96 8.45
N ILE A 88 10.78 13.81 7.45
CA ILE A 88 11.38 13.42 6.17
C ILE A 88 12.81 13.91 6.11
N THR A 89 13.75 13.02 5.79
CA THR A 89 15.13 13.38 5.46
C THR A 89 15.44 12.92 4.05
N THR A 90 16.13 13.78 3.28
CA THR A 90 16.54 13.45 1.91
C THR A 90 17.98 13.86 1.68
N ARG A 91 18.73 13.05 0.94
CA ARG A 91 20.11 13.33 0.54
C ARG A 91 20.37 12.82 -0.88
N SER A 92 21.20 13.54 -1.62
CA SER A 92 21.69 13.12 -2.94
C SER A 92 23.14 12.60 -2.86
N ASP A 93 23.41 11.44 -3.44
CA ASP A 93 24.75 10.87 -3.61
C ASP A 93 25.06 10.65 -5.11
N GLY A 94 26.24 11.10 -5.54
CA GLY A 94 26.71 10.94 -6.93
C GLY A 94 27.26 9.53 -7.19
N LEU A 95 26.82 8.86 -8.25
CA LEU A 95 27.16 7.44 -8.51
C LEU A 95 28.11 7.18 -9.68
N ALA A 96 28.25 8.12 -10.63
CA ALA A 96 28.97 7.85 -11.88
C ALA A 96 30.08 8.88 -12.10
N ILE A 97 31.32 8.55 -11.73
CA ILE A 97 32.51 9.33 -12.12
C ILE A 97 32.87 8.91 -13.55
N THR A 98 32.66 9.76 -14.54
CA THR A 98 33.17 9.53 -15.91
C THR A 98 34.69 9.67 -15.96
N ALA A 99 35.34 9.25 -17.05
CA ALA A 99 36.79 9.42 -17.25
C ALA A 99 37.26 10.88 -17.15
N ASP A 100 36.34 11.82 -17.38
CA ASP A 100 36.55 13.28 -17.25
C ASP A 100 36.13 13.84 -15.87
N GLN A 101 35.86 12.97 -14.88
CA GLN A 101 35.38 13.32 -13.54
C GLN A 101 34.01 14.03 -13.46
N GLU A 102 33.15 13.91 -14.48
CA GLU A 102 31.81 14.51 -14.49
C GLU A 102 30.75 13.54 -13.93
N THR A 103 30.06 13.93 -12.85
CA THR A 103 29.03 13.11 -12.22
C THR A 103 27.68 13.30 -12.88
N GLN A 104 27.33 12.42 -13.81
CA GLN A 104 26.11 12.59 -14.63
C GLN A 104 24.86 11.88 -14.08
N ARG A 105 24.99 11.09 -13.00
CA ARG A 105 23.89 10.35 -12.37
C ARG A 105 23.96 10.42 -10.85
N TYR A 106 22.84 10.75 -10.25
CA TYR A 106 22.66 10.92 -8.81
C TYR A 106 21.60 9.95 -8.28
N ASN A 107 21.83 9.43 -7.09
CA ASN A 107 20.82 8.78 -6.27
C ASN A 107 20.28 9.79 -5.27
N LEU A 108 18.97 9.99 -5.28
CA LEU A 108 18.26 10.68 -4.24
C LEU A 108 17.70 9.64 -3.26
N ILE A 109 18.27 9.62 -2.06
CA ILE A 109 17.88 8.74 -0.97
C ILE A 109 16.95 9.52 -0.05
N GLY A 110 15.89 8.88 0.42
CA GLY A 110 14.96 9.45 1.37
C GLY A 110 14.59 8.47 2.47
N GLU A 111 14.31 9.04 3.64
CA GLU A 111 13.81 8.32 4.79
C GLU A 111 12.65 9.11 5.41
N VAL A 112 11.60 8.38 5.81
CA VAL A 112 10.50 8.92 6.60
C VAL A 112 10.42 8.13 7.89
N ARG A 113 10.53 8.84 9.02
CA ARG A 113 10.14 8.33 10.33
C ARG A 113 8.78 8.90 10.68
N TYR A 114 7.89 8.06 11.19
CA TYR A 114 6.54 8.49 11.56
C TYR A 114 6.09 7.87 12.87
N GLN A 115 5.12 8.52 13.50
CA GLN A 115 4.44 8.07 14.69
C GLN A 115 2.95 8.37 14.59
N VAL A 116 2.14 7.45 15.07
CA VAL A 116 0.69 7.59 15.22
C VAL A 116 0.41 7.77 16.71
N THR A 117 -0.28 8.86 17.05
CA THR A 117 -0.67 9.19 18.42
C THR A 117 -2.18 9.27 18.54
N ASP A 118 -2.72 8.88 19.70
CA ASP A 118 -4.11 9.12 20.05
C ASP A 118 -4.28 10.59 20.46
N THR A 119 -5.21 11.31 19.84
CA THR A 119 -5.40 12.76 20.05
C THR A 119 -6.05 13.10 21.39
N THR A 120 -6.70 12.13 22.04
CA THR A 120 -7.36 12.30 23.34
C THR A 120 -6.40 12.02 24.50
N THR A 121 -5.62 10.95 24.40
CA THR A 121 -4.72 10.48 25.47
C THR A 121 -3.27 10.91 25.29
N GLY A 122 -2.86 11.26 24.06
CA GLY A 122 -1.47 11.56 23.71
C GLY A 122 -0.58 10.33 23.64
N ASN A 123 -1.13 9.12 23.78
CA ASN A 123 -0.36 7.88 23.75
C ASN A 123 0.11 7.56 22.32
N VAL A 124 1.35 7.09 22.21
CA VAL A 124 1.89 6.59 20.94
C VAL A 124 1.31 5.20 20.67
N LEU A 125 0.50 5.10 19.62
CA LEU A 125 -0.14 3.86 19.18
C LEU A 125 0.77 3.03 18.28
N SER A 126 1.50 3.69 17.38
CA SER A 126 2.39 3.03 16.44
C SER A 126 3.55 3.94 16.05
N THR A 127 4.70 3.36 15.75
CA THR A 127 5.84 4.06 15.16
C THR A 127 6.41 3.25 14.02
N GLY A 128 7.08 3.92 13.09
CA GLY A 128 7.71 3.24 11.99
C GLY A 128 8.72 4.10 11.25
N GLN A 129 9.50 3.43 10.42
CA GLN A 129 10.48 4.05 9.56
C GLN A 129 10.44 3.36 8.19
N THR A 130 10.52 4.16 7.14
CA THR A 130 10.64 3.66 5.78
C THR A 130 11.72 4.43 5.04
N ASN A 131 12.42 3.75 4.14
CA ASN A 131 13.45 4.35 3.31
C ASN A 131 13.33 3.84 1.88
N SER A 132 13.78 4.67 0.96
CA SER A 132 13.79 4.37 -0.46
C SER A 132 14.77 5.28 -1.18
N PHE A 133 15.00 5.01 -2.46
CA PHE A 133 15.78 5.88 -3.30
C PHE A 133 15.20 5.95 -4.71
N THR A 134 15.46 7.05 -5.38
CA THR A 134 15.26 7.22 -6.81
C THR A 134 16.55 7.73 -7.44
N SER A 135 16.68 7.66 -8.76
CA SER A 135 17.83 8.25 -9.46
C SER A 135 17.37 9.29 -10.48
N PHE A 136 18.23 10.28 -10.72
CA PHE A 136 18.10 11.22 -11.82
C PHE A 136 19.44 11.45 -12.52
N SER A 137 19.38 11.89 -13.77
CA SER A 137 20.55 12.28 -14.55
C SER A 137 20.66 13.80 -14.59
N ALA A 138 21.88 14.31 -14.39
CA ALA A 138 22.19 15.73 -14.48
C ALA A 138 22.79 16.10 -15.85
N THR A 139 22.28 15.49 -16.91
CA THR A 139 22.73 15.72 -18.28
C THR A 139 21.92 16.83 -18.94
N GLY A 140 22.58 17.65 -19.76
CA GLY A 140 21.93 18.75 -20.48
C GLY A 140 22.08 20.10 -19.78
N THR A 141 21.02 20.91 -19.78
CA THR A 141 21.04 22.26 -19.21
C THR A 141 20.76 22.25 -17.70
N THR A 142 21.09 23.33 -17.00
CA THR A 142 20.75 23.49 -15.57
C THR A 142 19.24 23.31 -15.30
N VAL A 143 18.39 23.81 -16.20
CA VAL A 143 16.93 23.65 -16.10
C VAL A 143 16.53 22.17 -16.24
N ALA A 144 17.15 21.43 -17.16
CA ALA A 144 16.91 20.00 -17.31
C ALA A 144 17.27 19.23 -16.03
N THR A 145 18.44 19.54 -15.45
CA THR A 145 18.89 18.93 -14.19
C THR A 145 17.94 19.23 -13.02
N THR A 146 17.56 20.50 -12.81
CA THR A 146 16.64 20.87 -11.72
C THR A 146 15.25 20.23 -11.91
N THR A 147 14.78 20.11 -13.15
CA THR A 147 13.49 19.45 -13.43
C THR A 147 13.56 17.96 -13.16
N ALA A 148 14.64 17.29 -13.59
CA ALA A 148 14.86 15.88 -13.34
C ALA A 148 14.99 15.56 -11.84
N GLU A 149 15.65 16.43 -11.09
CA GLU A 149 15.79 16.29 -9.63
C GLU A 149 14.44 16.47 -8.92
N ARG A 150 13.62 17.45 -9.33
CA ARG A 150 12.26 17.66 -8.79
C ARG A 150 11.35 16.46 -9.07
N ASP A 151 11.38 15.92 -10.27
CA ASP A 151 10.64 14.69 -10.61
C ASP A 151 11.07 13.51 -9.72
N ALA A 152 12.38 13.33 -9.53
CA ALA A 152 12.90 12.28 -8.66
C ALA A 152 12.45 12.45 -7.20
N ARG A 153 12.46 13.68 -6.67
CA ARG A 153 11.91 13.99 -5.34
C ARG A 153 10.44 13.60 -5.24
N LYS A 154 9.62 13.99 -6.21
CA LYS A 154 8.19 13.66 -6.23
C LYS A 154 7.96 12.15 -6.23
N ARG A 155 8.62 11.41 -7.12
CA ARG A 155 8.53 9.94 -7.18
C ARG A 155 8.98 9.30 -5.87
N LEU A 156 10.05 9.80 -5.26
CA LEU A 156 10.54 9.32 -3.97
C LEU A 156 9.50 9.52 -2.86
N MET A 157 8.88 10.69 -2.77
CA MET A 157 7.84 10.96 -1.77
C MET A 157 6.63 10.04 -1.93
N VAL A 158 6.22 9.78 -3.17
CA VAL A 158 5.12 8.84 -3.46
C VAL A 158 5.45 7.42 -2.98
N ILE A 159 6.67 6.94 -3.25
CA ILE A 159 7.12 5.60 -2.81
C ILE A 159 7.14 5.52 -1.28
N LEU A 160 7.73 6.50 -0.61
CA LEU A 160 7.82 6.54 0.85
C LEU A 160 6.44 6.60 1.50
N ALA A 161 5.52 7.39 0.96
CA ALA A 161 4.13 7.46 1.44
C ALA A 161 3.41 6.11 1.28
N ASP A 162 3.54 5.45 0.13
CA ASP A 162 2.94 4.13 -0.09
C ASP A 162 3.50 3.06 0.85
N GLN A 163 4.81 3.09 1.11
CA GLN A 163 5.44 2.17 2.06
C GLN A 163 5.00 2.45 3.51
N ALA A 164 4.94 3.72 3.91
CA ALA A 164 4.47 4.12 5.24
C ALA A 164 3.02 3.68 5.48
N VAL A 165 2.12 3.93 4.53
CA VAL A 165 0.72 3.51 4.59
C VAL A 165 0.61 1.98 4.64
N THR A 166 1.38 1.27 3.81
CA THR A 166 1.37 -0.21 3.82
C THR A 166 1.78 -0.77 5.17
N HIS A 167 2.84 -0.21 5.77
CA HIS A 167 3.30 -0.65 7.09
C HIS A 167 2.30 -0.30 8.19
N LEU A 168 1.67 0.87 8.13
CA LEU A 168 0.62 1.28 9.06
C LEU A 168 -0.61 0.38 8.97
N LEU A 169 -1.05 0.04 7.76
CA LEU A 169 -2.18 -0.86 7.54
C LEU A 169 -1.87 -2.29 8.00
N ALA A 170 -0.61 -2.72 7.90
CA ALA A 170 -0.16 -4.01 8.41
C ALA A 170 -0.08 -4.06 9.94
N SER A 171 0.20 -2.94 10.61
CA SER A 171 0.23 -2.85 12.08
C SER A 171 -1.10 -2.44 12.71
N ALA A 172 -2.11 -2.10 11.90
CA ALA A 172 -3.42 -1.61 12.30
C ALA A 172 -4.11 -2.48 13.36
N GLU A 173 -4.06 -3.79 13.19
CA GLU A 173 -4.64 -4.78 14.11
C GLU A 173 -4.07 -4.73 15.53
N THR A 174 -2.90 -4.12 15.72
CA THR A 174 -2.25 -4.04 17.04
C THR A 174 -2.79 -2.89 17.89
N PHE A 175 -3.27 -1.82 17.25
CA PHE A 175 -3.69 -0.60 17.94
C PHE A 175 -5.16 -0.21 17.72
N LEU A 176 -5.86 -0.90 16.82
CA LEU A 176 -7.32 -0.83 16.73
C LEU A 176 -7.97 -1.70 17.83
N PRO A 177 -9.09 -1.27 18.42
CA PRO A 177 -9.81 -2.01 19.46
C PRO A 177 -10.56 -3.25 18.94
#